data_AF-A0A1I3XT84-F1
#
_entry.id   AF-A0A1I3XT84-F1
#
_cell.length_a   1.000
_cell.length_b   1.000
_cell.length_c   1.000
_cell.angle_alpha   90.00
_cell.angle_beta   90.00
_cell.angle_gamma   90.00
#
_symmetry.space_group_name_H-M   'P 1'
#
loop_
_entity.id
_entity.type
_entity.pdbx_description
1 polymer ?
#
loop_
_entity_poly.entity_id
_entity_poly.type
_entity_poly.pdbx_seq_one_letter_code
_entity_poly.pdbx_strand_id
1 'polypeptide(L)' 'MPVIPYDEHTATIHAELLDHTWRTGHERGPLDLMIAAIARAAGRVLVTTDLAARFDELPGVEVRTVPT' A
#
# COMPACT_ATOMS: atom_id res chain seq x y z
N MET A 1 17.60 6.37 5.05
CA MET A 1 16.29 5.91 5.57
C MET A 1 16.41 4.46 6.01
N PRO A 2 15.68 4.01 7.05
CA PRO A 2 15.73 2.61 7.47
C PRO A 2 15.06 1.70 6.43
N VAL A 3 15.48 0.44 6.38
CA VAL A 3 14.77 -0.61 5.66
C VAL A 3 13.78 -1.24 6.63
N ILE A 4 12.49 -1.23 6.28
CA ILE A 4 11.42 -1.78 7.12
C ILE A 4 11.14 -3.21 6.65
N PRO A 5 11.19 -4.23 7.54
CA PRO A 5 10.90 -5.60 7.16
C PRO A 5 9.41 -5.81 6.92
N TYR A 6 9.07 -6.80 6.10
CA TYR A 6 7.73 -7.36 6.05
C TYR A 6 7.60 -8.41 7.15
N ASP A 7 6.82 -8.09 8.19
CA ASP A 7 6.57 -8.94 9.35
C ASP A 7 5.11 -9.44 9.40
N GLU A 8 4.75 -10.17 10.45
CA GLU A 8 3.40 -10.72 10.64
C GLU A 8 2.32 -9.62 10.74
N HIS A 9 2.67 -8.47 11.33
CA HIS A 9 1.75 -7.33 11.40
C HIS A 9 1.47 -6.76 10.01
N THR A 10 2.52 -6.58 9.21
CA THR A 10 2.43 -6.19 7.80
C THR A 10 1.62 -7.19 7.00
N ALA A 11 1.81 -8.50 7.24
CA ALA A 11 1.07 -9.55 6.55
C ALA A 11 -0.44 -9.51 6.82
N THR A 12 -0.83 -9.18 8.05
CA THR A 12 -2.24 -9.01 8.43
C THR A 12 -2.86 -7.85 7.66
N ILE A 13 -2.17 -6.70 7.64
CA ILE A 13 -2.62 -5.51 6.89
C ILE A 13 -2.69 -5.81 5.39
N HIS A 14 -1.72 -6.54 4.84
CA HIS A 14 -1.71 -6.94 3.44
C HIS A 14 -2.96 -7.76 3.08
N ALA A 15 -3.35 -8.73 3.91
CA ALA A 15 -4.58 -9.50 3.72
C ALA A 15 -5.84 -8.62 3.73
N GLU A 16 -5.92 -7.62 4.61
CA GLU A 16 -7.04 -6.66 4.64
C GLU A 16 -7.12 -5.84 3.34
N LEU A 17 -5.98 -5.37 2.83
CA LEU A 17 -5.92 -4.62 1.57
C LEU A 17 -6.28 -5.51 0.38
N LEU A 18 -5.83 -6.77 0.38
CA LEU A 18 -6.16 -7.74 -0.64
C LEU A 18 -7.68 -8.01 -0.70
N ASP A 19 -8.32 -8.28 0.46
CA ASP A 19 -9.77 -8.43 0.56
C ASP A 19 -10.51 -7.20 0.02
N HIS A 20 -10.03 -6.00 0.37
CA HIS A 20 -10.62 -4.76 -0.14
C HIS A 20 -10.55 -4.70 -1.68
N THR A 21 -9.39 -5.02 -2.29
CA THR A 21 -9.24 -4.98 -3.75
C THR A 21 -10.11 -6.01 -4.47
N TRP A 22 -10.29 -7.20 -3.88
CA TRP A 22 -11.21 -8.20 -4.41
C TRP A 22 -12.66 -7.70 -4.40
N ARG A 23 -13.08 -7.02 -3.33
CA ARG A 23 -14.44 -6.46 -3.23
C ARG A 23 -14.69 -5.27 -4.15
N THR A 24 -13.66 -4.48 -4.45
CA THR A 24 -13.79 -3.27 -5.29
C THR A 24 -13.48 -3.52 -6.76
N GLY A 25 -13.04 -4.72 -7.14
CA GLY A 25 -12.81 -5.12 -8.53
C GLY A 25 -11.62 -4.42 -9.20
N HIS A 26 -10.69 -3.86 -8.42
CA HIS A 26 -9.49 -3.21 -8.94
C HIS A 26 -8.28 -4.11 -8.72
N GLU A 27 -7.82 -4.78 -9.78
CA GLU A 27 -6.56 -5.52 -9.75
C GLU A 27 -5.40 -4.55 -9.48
N ARG A 28 -4.54 -4.89 -8.53
CA ARG A 28 -3.33 -4.13 -8.19
C ARG A 28 -2.09 -4.91 -8.58
N GLY A 29 -0.98 -4.22 -8.78
CA GLY A 29 0.30 -4.88 -9.01
C GLY A 29 0.64 -5.77 -7.82
N PRO A 30 1.27 -6.94 -8.05
CA PRO A 30 1.57 -7.90 -6.98
C PRO A 30 2.49 -7.34 -5.89
N LEU A 31 3.31 -6.32 -6.21
CA LEU A 31 4.18 -5.65 -5.24
C LEU A 31 3.51 -4.43 -4.58
N ASP A 32 2.50 -3.84 -5.21
CA ASP A 32 1.88 -2.60 -4.74
C ASP A 32 1.20 -2.79 -3.39
N LEU A 33 0.47 -3.91 -3.23
CA LEU A 33 -0.20 -4.20 -1.97
C LEU A 33 0.77 -4.46 -0.82
N MET A 34 1.93 -5.08 -1.10
CA MET A 34 2.98 -5.23 -0.08
C MET A 34 3.58 -3.89 0.33
N ILE A 35 3.87 -3.00 -0.63
CA ILE A 35 4.42 -1.66 -0.35
C ILE A 35 3.41 -0.83 0.46
N ALA A 36 2.13 -0.86 0.06
CA ALA A 36 1.05 -0.18 0.76
C ALA A 36 0.87 -0.71 2.20
N ALA A 37 0.95 -2.03 2.37
CA ALA A 37 0.87 -2.65 3.68
C ALA A 37 2.02 -2.23 4.61
N ILE A 38 3.27 -2.21 4.10
CA ILE A 38 4.43 -1.76 4.87
C ILE A 38 4.27 -0.29 5.29
N ALA A 39 3.82 0.57 4.36
CA ALA A 39 3.63 1.99 4.65
C ALA A 39 2.56 2.20 5.74
N ARG A 40 1.41 1.52 5.63
CA ARG A 40 0.33 1.56 6.61
C ARG A 40 0.77 1.00 7.98
N ALA A 41 1.43 -0.16 8.00
CA ALA A 41 1.92 -0.81 9.21
C ALA A 41 2.91 0.09 9.97
N ALA A 42 3.78 0.80 9.24
CA ALA A 42 4.78 1.68 9.83
C ALA A 42 4.28 3.10 10.13
N GLY A 43 3.00 3.41 9.84
CA GLY A 43 2.46 4.76 9.98
C GLY A 43 3.21 5.79 9.13
N ARG A 44 3.55 5.44 7.88
CA ARG A 44 4.34 6.26 6.95
C ARG A 44 3.50 6.66 5.74
N VAL A 45 3.80 7.86 5.22
CA VAL A 45 3.27 8.32 3.94
C VAL A 45 3.99 7.61 2.79
N LEU A 46 3.22 6.94 1.93
CA LEU A 46 3.70 6.36 0.68
C LEU A 46 3.91 7.48 -0.35
N VAL A 47 5.15 7.65 -0.78
CA VAL A 47 5.50 8.65 -1.80
C VAL A 47 5.68 7.96 -3.14
N THR A 48 4.97 8.41 -4.17
CA THR A 48 5.01 7.77 -5.51
C THR A 48 4.93 8.81 -6.64
N THR A 49 5.56 8.49 -7.77
CA THR A 49 5.32 9.14 -9.07
C THR A 49 4.23 8.44 -9.89
N ASP A 50 3.85 7.22 -9.49
CA ASP A 50 2.85 6.40 -10.18
C ASP A 50 1.43 6.69 -9.68
N LEU A 51 0.71 7.50 -10.46
CA LEU A 51 -0.71 7.79 -10.24
C LEU A 51 -1.62 6.63 -10.65
N ALA A 52 -1.18 5.78 -11.59
CA ALA A 52 -1.99 4.68 -12.10
C ALA A 52 -2.15 3.56 -11.06
N ALA A 53 -1.22 3.44 -10.11
CA ALA A 53 -1.32 2.53 -8.99
C ALA A 53 -2.49 2.86 -8.03
N ARG A 54 -2.94 4.13 -7.97
CA ARG A 54 -4.08 4.63 -7.16
C ARG A 54 -4.05 4.13 -5.71
N PHE A 55 -2.89 4.28 -5.07
CA PHE A 55 -2.69 3.90 -3.66
C PHE A 55 -3.62 4.64 -2.69
N ASP A 56 -4.11 5.81 -3.09
CA ASP A 56 -5.03 6.67 -2.32
C ASP A 56 -6.43 6.06 -2.15
N GLU A 57 -6.76 5.03 -2.93
CA GLU A 57 -8.01 4.27 -2.81
C GLU A 57 -7.91 3.14 -1.76
N LEU A 58 -6.71 2.84 -1.26
CA LEU A 58 -6.50 1.78 -0.28
C LEU A 58 -6.80 2.29 1.14
N PRO A 59 -7.60 1.55 1.93
CA PRO A 59 -8.02 1.99 3.25
C PRO A 59 -6.83 2.10 4.21
N GLY A 60 -6.69 3.28 4.83
CA GLY A 60 -5.64 3.55 5.82
C GLY A 60 -4.24 3.73 5.25
N VAL A 61 -4.10 3.87 3.93
CA VAL A 61 -2.82 4.18 3.28
C VAL A 61 -2.75 5.69 3.04
N GLU A 62 -1.80 6.36 3.68
CA GLU A 62 -1.52 7.77 3.42
C GLU A 62 -0.60 7.90 2.21
N VAL A 63 -0.96 8.75 1.24
CA VAL A 63 -0.24 8.86 -0.03
C VAL A 63 0.14 10.31 -0.31
N ARG A 64 1.35 10.50 -0.84
CA ARG A 64 1.79 11.77 -1.42
C ARG A 64 2.37 11.54 -2.80
N THR A 65 1.74 12.11 -3.80
CA THR A 65 2.21 12.06 -5.18
C THR A 65 3.27 13.13 -5.39
N VAL A 66 4.31 12.80 -6.15
CA VAL A 66 5.35 13.73 -6.55
C VAL A 66 5.45 13.77 -8.07
N PRO A 67 5.64 14.95 -8.69
CA PRO A 67 5.85 15.04 -10.13
C PRO A 67 7.15 14.32 -10.51
N THR A 68 7.12 13.66 -11.67
CA THR A 68 8.29 13.04 -12.28
C THR A 68 9.29 14.08 -12.77
#